data_AF-A0A3D0VVQ5-F1
#
_entry.id   AF-A0A3D0VVQ5-F1
#
_cell.length_a   1.000
_cell.length_b   1.000
_cell.length_c   1.000
_cell.angle_alpha   90.00
_cell.angle_beta   90.00
_cell.angle_gamma   90.00
#
_symmetry.space_group_name_H-M   'P 1'
#
loop_
_entity.id
_entity.type
_entity.pdbx_description
1 polymer ?
#
loop_
_entity_poly.entity_id
_entity_poly.type
_entity_poly.pdbx_seq_one_letter_code
_entity_poly.pdbx_strand_id
1 'polypeptide(L)'
;LEEIRQIRKNTPPELEIEAFVHGAMCMSFSGRCVLSNYLAGRDANRGECAQPCRWSYHLVEEKRPGEFFPIFEEEDGTYILNAKDLCMIEYLDQLADAGITSFKIEGRAKSFYYVATVTNAYRCAVDLLAKDPSHYRLPDWILEETKKVSHRQYCTGFYFGRPQSGQYYESGGYIRSYDVAAVVEGWSDGVLHCTQRNRFFPGDTLEILSPGEPPVSFPVAAILDENGQPLESAKHPMQHLRIPCAGPLLQGTILRRKG
;
A
#
# COMPACT_ATOMS: atom_id res chain seq x y z
N LEU A 1 20.55 -6.36 8.46
CA LEU A 1 20.44 -5.86 9.85
C LEU A 1 21.81 -5.65 10.50
N GLU A 2 22.73 -6.61 10.36
CA GLU A 2 24.06 -6.49 10.98
C GLU A 2 24.83 -5.22 10.55
N GLU A 3 24.78 -4.88 9.26
CA GLU A 3 25.38 -3.64 8.76
C GLU A 3 24.76 -2.39 9.41
N ILE A 4 23.46 -2.41 9.71
CA ILE A 4 22.77 -1.30 10.38
C ILE A 4 23.22 -1.19 11.84
N ARG A 5 23.36 -2.31 12.55
CA ARG A 5 23.95 -2.33 13.90
C ARG A 5 25.36 -1.78 13.91
N GLN A 6 26.16 -2.13 12.90
CA GLN A 6 27.52 -1.62 12.76
C GLN A 6 27.55 -0.11 12.50
N ILE A 7 26.61 0.42 11.69
CA ILE A 7 26.44 1.86 11.49
C ILE A 7 26.04 2.53 12.82
N ARG A 8 25.03 2.01 13.54
CA ARG A 8 24.60 2.55 14.83
C ARG A 8 25.75 2.56 15.86
N LYS A 9 26.53 1.49 15.95
CA LYS A 9 27.68 1.40 16.86
C LYS A 9 28.77 2.44 16.57
N ASN A 10 28.92 2.86 15.31
CA ASN A 10 29.94 3.81 14.86
C ASN A 10 29.42 5.23 14.68
N THR A 11 28.19 5.52 15.12
CA THR A 11 27.56 6.84 14.98
C THR A 11 27.12 7.38 16.34
N PRO A 12 27.04 8.72 16.51
CA PRO A 12 26.56 9.31 17.74
C PRO A 12 25.12 8.87 18.08
N PRO A 13 24.75 8.70 19.36
CA PRO A 13 23.41 8.27 19.76
C PRO A 13 22.28 9.18 19.26
N GLU A 14 22.54 10.47 19.14
CA GLU A 14 21.60 11.49 18.66
C GLU A 14 21.37 11.44 17.14
N LEU A 15 22.24 10.75 16.38
CA LEU A 15 22.06 10.62 14.95
C LEU A 15 20.89 9.67 14.66
N GLU A 16 19.81 10.20 14.10
CA GLU A 16 18.69 9.38 13.65
C GLU A 16 19.08 8.52 12.43
N ILE A 17 18.63 7.27 12.41
CA ILE A 17 18.77 6.36 11.28
C ILE A 17 17.39 6.10 10.70
N GLU A 18 17.17 6.53 9.46
CA GLU A 18 15.95 6.28 8.71
C GLU A 18 16.15 5.13 7.72
N ALA A 19 15.19 4.22 7.62
CA ALA A 19 15.23 3.14 6.66
C ALA A 19 13.86 2.85 6.04
N PHE A 20 13.83 2.48 4.75
CA PHE A 20 12.59 2.06 4.08
C PHE A 20 12.08 0.75 4.67
N VAL A 21 10.79 0.69 5.00
CA VAL A 21 10.15 -0.51 5.57
C VAL A 21 8.99 -1.03 4.73
N HIS A 22 8.48 -0.24 3.78
CA HIS A 22 7.34 -0.63 2.98
C HIS A 22 7.31 0.00 1.59
N GLY A 23 6.82 -0.74 0.60
CA GLY A 23 6.43 -0.25 -0.71
C GLY A 23 7.38 -0.65 -1.84
N ALA A 24 7.33 0.08 -2.95
CA ALA A 24 7.97 -0.34 -4.19
C ALA A 24 9.51 -0.30 -4.08
N MET A 25 10.16 -1.46 -4.20
CA MET A 25 11.62 -1.51 -4.26
C MET A 25 12.15 -1.05 -5.61
N CYS A 26 13.21 -0.23 -5.58
CA CYS A 26 13.95 0.15 -6.76
C CYS A 26 14.79 -1.02 -7.26
N MET A 27 14.81 -1.24 -8.57
CA MET A 27 15.73 -2.21 -9.18
C MET A 27 17.17 -1.68 -9.29
N SER A 28 17.35 -0.36 -9.29
CA SER A 28 18.67 0.24 -9.44
C SER A 28 19.34 0.34 -8.07
N PHE A 29 20.36 -0.49 -7.88
CA PHE A 29 21.17 -0.50 -6.66
C PHE A 29 21.84 0.86 -6.38
N SER A 30 22.24 1.58 -7.42
CA SER A 30 22.88 2.89 -7.30
C SER A 30 21.90 4.02 -6.97
N GLY A 31 20.59 3.74 -6.98
CA GLY A 31 19.55 4.76 -6.96
C GLY A 31 19.45 5.59 -8.25
N ARG A 32 20.37 5.40 -9.21
CA ARG A 32 20.35 6.08 -10.50
C ARG A 32 19.57 5.27 -11.53
N CYS A 33 18.42 5.76 -11.95
CA CYS A 33 17.59 5.09 -12.96
C CYS A 33 17.36 5.99 -14.16
N VAL A 34 17.72 5.51 -15.36
CA VAL A 34 17.50 6.21 -16.63
C VAL A 34 16.25 5.73 -17.37
N LEU A 35 15.72 4.55 -17.01
CA LEU A 35 14.59 3.92 -17.70
C LEU A 35 13.35 4.82 -17.70
N SER A 36 13.00 5.40 -16.54
CA SER A 36 11.80 6.23 -16.41
C SER A 36 11.90 7.51 -17.24
N ASN A 37 13.08 8.12 -17.27
CA ASN A 37 13.28 9.33 -18.06
C ASN A 37 13.19 9.01 -19.57
N TYR A 38 13.84 7.93 -19.99
CA TYR A 38 13.85 7.51 -21.39
C TYR A 38 12.48 7.08 -21.91
N LEU A 39 11.75 6.26 -21.15
CA LEU A 39 10.48 5.65 -21.60
C LEU A 39 9.25 6.53 -21.36
N ALA A 40 9.26 7.36 -20.32
CA ALA A 40 8.08 8.11 -19.89
C ALA A 40 8.32 9.63 -19.81
N GLY A 41 9.53 10.12 -20.09
CA GLY A 41 9.88 11.53 -19.89
C GLY A 41 9.84 11.97 -18.41
N ARG A 42 9.86 11.03 -17.47
CA ARG A 42 9.76 11.31 -16.02
C ARG A 42 11.03 10.92 -15.30
N ASP A 43 11.73 11.89 -14.71
CA ASP A 43 13.04 11.67 -14.11
C ASP A 43 12.93 10.99 -12.72
N ALA A 44 13.25 9.69 -12.68
CA ALA A 44 13.25 8.91 -11.44
C ALA A 44 14.23 9.47 -10.39
N ASN A 45 15.32 10.11 -10.81
CA ASN A 45 16.34 10.68 -9.91
C ASN A 45 15.85 11.99 -9.27
N ARG A 46 14.78 12.58 -9.79
CA ARG A 46 14.06 13.73 -9.21
C ARG A 46 12.75 13.32 -8.54
N GLY A 47 12.55 12.01 -8.33
CA GLY A 47 11.39 11.46 -7.64
C GLY A 47 10.16 11.26 -8.50
N GLU A 48 10.26 11.41 -9.83
CA GLU A 48 9.13 11.25 -10.74
C GLU A 48 9.01 9.84 -11.34
N CYS A 49 9.62 8.83 -10.72
CA CYS A 49 9.68 7.47 -11.28
C CYS A 49 8.29 6.95 -11.69
N ALA A 50 8.13 6.63 -12.98
CA ALA A 50 6.93 6.02 -13.56
C ALA A 50 6.86 4.50 -13.32
N GLN A 51 7.85 3.95 -12.61
CA GLN A 51 8.04 2.53 -12.35
C GLN A 51 8.07 1.68 -13.64
N PRO A 52 8.81 2.07 -14.70
CA PRO A 52 8.86 1.29 -15.94
C PRO A 52 9.49 -0.08 -15.72
N CYS A 53 10.31 -0.24 -14.70
CA CYS A 53 10.81 -1.52 -14.21
C CYS A 53 9.74 -2.42 -13.61
N ARG A 54 8.46 -2.15 -13.87
CA ARG A 54 7.30 -2.92 -13.44
C ARG A 54 6.27 -3.09 -14.57
N TRP A 55 6.57 -2.57 -15.76
CA TRP A 55 5.71 -2.71 -16.93
C TRP A 55 5.94 -4.07 -17.60
N SER A 56 5.01 -4.46 -18.47
CA SER A 56 5.17 -5.64 -19.31
C SER A 56 6.02 -5.30 -20.53
N TYR A 57 6.97 -6.18 -20.87
CA TYR A 57 7.87 -6.01 -22.00
C TYR A 57 7.81 -7.20 -22.96
N HIS A 58 8.08 -6.93 -24.23
CA HIS A 58 8.37 -7.94 -25.24
C HIS A 58 9.81 -7.75 -25.72
N LEU A 59 10.51 -8.84 -25.99
CA LEU A 59 11.81 -8.82 -26.65
C LEU A 59 11.61 -8.77 -28.17
N VAL A 60 12.48 -8.06 -28.89
CA VAL A 60 12.53 -8.05 -30.36
C VAL A 60 13.96 -8.36 -30.76
N GLU A 61 14.16 -9.34 -31.65
CA GLU A 61 15.48 -9.63 -32.22
C GLU A 61 15.85 -8.55 -33.26
N GLU A 62 17.06 -8.02 -33.19
CA GLU A 62 17.54 -6.94 -34.07
C GLU A 62 17.36 -7.25 -35.58
N LYS A 63 17.59 -8.51 -35.98
CA LYS A 63 17.51 -8.94 -37.39
C LYS A 63 16.11 -9.34 -37.84
N ARG A 64 15.14 -9.38 -36.93
CA ARG A 64 13.73 -9.68 -37.20
C ARG A 64 12.83 -8.59 -36.61
N PRO A 65 12.94 -7.34 -37.09
CA PRO A 65 12.11 -6.26 -36.61
C PRO A 65 10.63 -6.56 -36.86
N GLY A 66 9.80 -6.41 -35.82
CA GLY A 66 8.36 -6.68 -35.86
C GLY A 66 7.96 -8.09 -35.41
N GLU A 67 8.92 -9.01 -35.25
CA GLU A 67 8.69 -10.29 -34.58
C GLU A 67 8.92 -10.11 -33.08
N PHE A 68 7.82 -9.97 -32.33
CA PHE A 68 7.86 -9.85 -30.88
C PHE A 68 7.94 -11.24 -30.25
N PHE A 69 9.00 -11.45 -29.46
CA PHE A 69 9.15 -12.58 -28.57
C PHE A 69 8.71 -12.11 -27.18
N PRO A 70 7.46 -12.34 -26.79
CA PRO A 70 7.03 -12.05 -25.42
C PRO A 70 7.98 -12.69 -24.40
N ILE A 71 8.36 -11.90 -23.39
CA ILE A 71 9.07 -12.40 -22.24
C ILE A 71 7.99 -12.94 -21.30
N PHE A 72 7.84 -14.26 -21.25
CA PHE A 72 6.95 -14.94 -20.32
C PHE A 72 7.70 -15.37 -19.06
N GLU A 73 6.98 -15.39 -17.95
CA GLU A 73 7.47 -15.94 -16.67
C GLU A 73 6.90 -17.37 -16.55
N GLU A 74 7.79 -18.36 -16.43
CA GLU A 74 7.48 -19.77 -16.15
C GLU A 74 8.12 -20.17 -14.80
N GLU A 75 7.78 -21.34 -14.24
CA GLU A 75 8.27 -21.82 -12.94
C GLU A 75 9.82 -21.89 -12.85
N ASP A 76 10.50 -22.01 -13.98
CA ASP A 76 11.95 -22.07 -14.18
C ASP A 76 12.57 -20.82 -14.85
N GLY A 77 11.72 -19.83 -15.21
CA GLY A 77 12.06 -18.40 -15.32
C GLY A 77 12.11 -17.75 -16.71
N THR A 78 11.94 -16.42 -16.73
CA THR A 78 12.71 -15.40 -17.50
C THR A 78 12.47 -14.04 -16.85
N TYR A 79 13.52 -13.24 -16.61
CA TYR A 79 13.47 -12.08 -15.69
C TYR A 79 14.05 -10.80 -16.26
N ILE A 80 13.18 -9.82 -16.54
CA ILE A 80 13.56 -8.43 -16.76
C ILE A 80 12.60 -7.55 -15.95
N LEU A 81 13.08 -7.03 -14.81
CA LEU A 81 12.42 -5.97 -14.00
C LEU A 81 11.10 -6.39 -13.31
N ASN A 82 11.11 -7.33 -12.35
CA ASN A 82 9.92 -7.71 -11.56
C ASN A 82 10.18 -7.86 -10.04
N ALA A 83 10.64 -6.79 -9.40
CA ALA A 83 10.86 -6.79 -7.95
C ALA A 83 9.53 -6.87 -7.17
N LYS A 84 9.54 -7.69 -6.10
CA LYS A 84 8.51 -7.68 -5.06
C LYS A 84 8.46 -6.34 -4.32
N ASP A 85 7.36 -6.10 -3.61
CA ASP A 85 7.27 -4.95 -2.71
C ASP A 85 7.94 -5.27 -1.37
N LEU A 86 8.56 -4.27 -0.76
CA LEU A 86 9.08 -4.38 0.59
C LEU A 86 7.91 -4.36 1.58
N CYS A 87 7.95 -5.21 2.59
CA CYS A 87 7.12 -5.07 3.79
C CYS A 87 7.86 -5.62 5.00
N MET A 88 8.09 -4.77 5.99
CA MET A 88 8.81 -5.12 7.23
C MET A 88 7.94 -4.97 8.49
N ILE A 89 6.62 -4.88 8.34
CA ILE A 89 5.70 -4.59 9.46
C ILE A 89 5.75 -5.66 10.57
N GLU A 90 6.05 -6.90 10.21
CA GLU A 90 6.21 -8.03 11.13
C GLU A 90 7.52 -7.98 11.92
N TYR A 91 8.48 -7.16 11.50
CA TYR A 91 9.87 -7.18 12.00
C TYR A 91 10.29 -5.85 12.63
N LEU A 92 9.33 -4.98 12.99
CA LEU A 92 9.63 -3.64 13.52
C LEU A 92 10.46 -3.66 14.81
N ASP A 93 10.27 -4.67 15.65
CA ASP A 93 11.07 -4.93 16.85
C ASP A 93 12.55 -5.14 16.51
N GLN A 94 12.85 -5.99 15.52
CA GLN A 94 14.20 -6.27 15.06
C GLN A 94 14.84 -5.06 14.37
N LEU A 95 14.03 -4.25 13.66
CA LEU A 95 14.49 -3.01 13.05
C LEU A 95 14.86 -1.96 14.11
N ALA A 96 14.02 -1.80 15.13
CA ALA A 96 14.26 -0.89 16.24
C ALA A 96 15.48 -1.32 17.06
N ASP A 97 15.61 -2.62 17.37
CA ASP A 97 16.78 -3.21 18.03
C ASP A 97 18.07 -2.97 17.23
N ALA A 98 18.00 -3.02 15.89
CA ALA A 98 19.16 -2.74 15.05
C ALA A 98 19.62 -1.27 15.08
N GLY A 99 18.83 -0.37 15.68
CA GLY A 99 19.16 1.04 15.86
C GLY A 99 18.50 2.00 14.86
N ILE A 100 17.47 1.54 14.13
CA ILE A 100 16.64 2.39 13.25
C ILE A 100 15.70 3.23 14.13
N THR A 101 15.64 4.53 13.89
CA THR A 101 14.81 5.48 14.63
C THR A 101 13.63 6.00 13.82
N SER A 102 13.72 5.98 12.49
CA SER A 102 12.64 6.39 11.58
C SER A 102 12.31 5.29 10.57
N PHE A 103 11.05 4.89 10.52
CA PHE A 103 10.53 3.93 9.55
C PHE A 103 9.89 4.65 8.37
N LYS A 104 10.47 4.48 7.19
CA LYS A 104 10.07 5.17 5.97
C LYS A 104 9.19 4.31 5.08
N ILE A 105 8.06 4.87 4.64
CA ILE A 105 7.11 4.21 3.73
C ILE A 105 7.20 4.86 2.35
N GLU A 106 7.30 4.05 1.28
CA GLU A 106 7.24 4.54 -0.09
C GLU A 106 5.79 4.82 -0.51
N GLY A 107 5.37 6.07 -0.37
CA GLY A 107 4.03 6.56 -0.74
C GLY A 107 3.95 7.36 -2.03
N ARG A 108 5.06 7.58 -2.77
CA ARG A 108 5.04 8.45 -3.97
C ARG A 108 4.21 7.84 -5.08
N ALA A 109 3.41 8.68 -5.74
CA ALA A 109 2.48 8.28 -6.80
C ALA A 109 1.52 7.14 -6.39
N LYS A 110 1.28 6.95 -5.08
CA LYS A 110 0.29 6.01 -4.55
C LYS A 110 -1.04 6.74 -4.33
N SER A 111 -2.15 5.99 -4.34
CA SER A 111 -3.47 6.53 -4.07
C SER A 111 -3.60 6.99 -2.61
N PHE A 112 -4.54 7.90 -2.33
CA PHE A 112 -4.86 8.29 -0.96
C PHE A 112 -5.20 7.07 -0.09
N TYR A 113 -5.89 6.07 -0.67
CA TYR A 113 -6.25 4.83 0.00
C TYR A 113 -5.02 4.01 0.43
N TYR A 114 -4.01 3.89 -0.43
CA TYR A 114 -2.75 3.23 -0.09
C TYR A 114 -2.06 3.93 1.07
N VAL A 115 -1.90 5.25 0.97
CA VAL A 115 -1.20 6.05 2.00
C VAL A 115 -1.93 5.97 3.33
N ALA A 116 -3.26 6.12 3.34
CA ALA A 116 -4.06 6.05 4.56
C ALA A 116 -3.96 4.66 5.22
N THR A 117 -4.16 3.59 4.44
CA THR A 117 -4.18 2.21 4.97
C THR A 117 -2.82 1.78 5.50
N VAL A 118 -1.76 1.97 4.72
CA VAL A 118 -0.40 1.55 5.12
C VAL A 118 0.10 2.40 6.28
N THR A 119 -0.09 3.71 6.26
CA THR A 119 0.34 4.58 7.36
C THR A 119 -0.41 4.24 8.64
N ASN A 120 -1.73 3.99 8.57
CA ASN A 120 -2.52 3.57 9.73
C ASN A 120 -2.00 2.26 10.32
N ALA A 121 -1.75 1.26 9.49
CA ALA A 121 -1.22 -0.04 9.91
C ALA A 121 0.14 0.11 10.62
N TYR A 122 1.08 0.82 10.02
CA TYR A 122 2.40 1.04 10.62
C TYR A 122 2.31 1.91 11.88
N ARG A 123 1.44 2.93 11.93
CA ARG A 123 1.24 3.74 13.13
C ARG A 123 0.77 2.88 14.30
N CYS A 124 -0.24 2.04 14.08
CA CYS A 124 -0.74 1.10 15.09
C CYS A 124 0.37 0.13 15.54
N ALA A 125 1.14 -0.43 14.61
CA ALA A 125 2.24 -1.34 14.93
C ALA A 125 3.35 -0.66 15.76
N VAL A 126 3.76 0.56 15.38
CA VAL A 126 4.78 1.32 16.12
C VAL A 126 4.28 1.74 17.50
N ASP A 127 3.01 2.13 17.63
CA ASP A 127 2.41 2.47 18.94
C ASP A 127 2.36 1.25 19.87
N LEU A 128 2.10 0.06 19.33
CA LEU A 128 2.17 -1.19 20.10
C LEU A 128 3.61 -1.51 20.52
N LEU A 129 4.56 -1.41 19.60
CA LEU A 129 5.98 -1.63 19.88
C LEU A 129 6.49 -0.65 20.96
N ALA A 130 6.12 0.62 20.89
CA ALA A 130 6.54 1.63 21.85
C ALA A 130 5.97 1.41 23.27
N LYS A 131 4.78 0.79 23.38
CA LYS A 131 4.14 0.50 24.68
C LYS A 131 4.80 -0.65 25.43
N ASP A 132 5.12 -1.74 24.74
CA ASP A 132 5.80 -2.90 25.32
C ASP A 132 6.78 -3.53 24.31
N PRO A 133 8.00 -2.97 24.19
CA PRO A 133 8.99 -3.49 23.25
C PRO A 133 9.38 -4.94 23.54
N SER A 134 9.38 -5.36 24.82
CA SER A 134 9.79 -6.70 25.24
C SER A 134 8.81 -7.81 24.86
N HIS A 135 7.52 -7.48 24.73
CA HIS A 135 6.48 -8.45 24.39
C HIS A 135 5.73 -8.06 23.10
N TYR A 136 6.41 -7.35 22.20
CA TYR A 136 5.81 -6.94 20.94
C TYR A 136 5.25 -8.13 20.16
N ARG A 137 3.98 -8.01 19.80
CA ARG A 137 3.24 -8.94 18.94
C ARG A 137 2.41 -8.11 17.98
N LEU A 138 2.63 -8.32 16.69
CA LEU A 138 1.81 -7.68 15.66
C LEU A 138 0.45 -8.40 15.60
N PRO A 139 -0.68 -7.70 15.81
CA PRO A 139 -2.00 -8.26 15.59
C PRO A 139 -2.24 -8.57 14.10
N ASP A 140 -2.87 -9.70 13.80
CA ASP A 140 -3.12 -10.16 12.43
C ASP A 140 -3.85 -9.13 11.58
N TRP A 141 -4.83 -8.42 12.15
CA TRP A 141 -5.58 -7.41 11.41
C TRP A 141 -4.67 -6.32 10.85
N ILE A 142 -3.60 -5.92 11.55
CA ILE A 142 -2.67 -4.90 11.08
C ILE A 142 -1.86 -5.41 9.88
N LEU A 143 -1.41 -6.68 9.93
CA LEU A 143 -0.73 -7.30 8.81
C LEU A 143 -1.65 -7.38 7.59
N GLU A 144 -2.89 -7.82 7.80
CA GLU A 144 -3.88 -7.95 6.73
C GLU A 144 -4.19 -6.62 6.05
N GLU A 145 -4.19 -5.49 6.76
CA GLU A 145 -4.38 -4.15 6.16
C GLU A 145 -3.35 -3.87 5.05
N THR A 146 -2.11 -4.34 5.21
CA THR A 146 -1.08 -4.19 4.16
C THR A 146 -1.49 -4.92 2.87
N LYS A 147 -2.26 -6.00 2.95
CA LYS A 147 -2.70 -6.79 1.78
C LYS A 147 -3.98 -6.23 1.13
N LYS A 148 -4.65 -5.25 1.75
CA LYS A 148 -5.89 -4.64 1.24
C LYS A 148 -5.66 -3.43 0.35
N VAL A 149 -4.42 -3.13 -0.02
CA VAL A 149 -4.06 -2.08 -1.00
C VAL A 149 -3.54 -2.68 -2.29
N SER A 150 -3.35 -1.87 -3.33
CA SER A 150 -2.67 -2.32 -4.55
C SER A 150 -1.18 -2.56 -4.26
N HIS A 151 -0.75 -3.81 -4.31
CA HIS A 151 0.62 -4.23 -4.00
C HIS A 151 1.08 -5.37 -4.91
N ARG A 152 2.39 -5.61 -4.97
CA ARG A 152 2.93 -6.91 -5.42
C ARG A 152 3.15 -7.80 -4.20
N GLN A 153 3.42 -9.10 -4.40
CA GLN A 153 3.86 -9.97 -3.31
C GLN A 153 4.97 -9.28 -2.48
N TYR A 154 4.90 -9.47 -1.17
CA TYR A 154 5.85 -8.87 -0.25
C TYR A 154 7.11 -9.70 -0.07
N CYS A 155 8.21 -9.03 0.23
CA CYS A 155 9.43 -9.62 0.74
C CYS A 155 10.11 -8.68 1.75
N THR A 156 11.14 -9.18 2.41
CA THR A 156 11.91 -8.43 3.42
C THR A 156 13.08 -7.65 2.82
N GLY A 157 13.13 -7.53 1.48
CA GLY A 157 14.28 -6.96 0.77
C GLY A 157 15.60 -7.58 1.24
N PHE A 158 16.58 -6.72 1.51
CA PHE A 158 17.93 -7.14 1.90
C PHE A 158 18.15 -7.19 3.43
N TYR A 159 17.11 -6.95 4.24
CA TYR A 159 17.28 -6.82 5.70
C TYR A 159 17.85 -8.09 6.35
N PHE A 160 17.48 -9.26 5.83
CA PHE A 160 17.93 -10.58 6.30
C PHE A 160 18.94 -11.24 5.35
N GLY A 161 19.67 -10.44 4.56
CA GLY A 161 20.61 -10.92 3.56
C GLY A 161 20.02 -10.89 2.15
N ARG A 162 20.67 -11.57 1.19
CA ARG A 162 20.17 -11.61 -0.19
C ARG A 162 18.81 -12.31 -0.24
N PRO A 163 17.76 -11.68 -0.81
CA PRO A 163 16.46 -12.32 -0.94
C PRO A 163 16.58 -13.58 -1.79
N GLN A 164 16.19 -14.74 -1.25
CA GLN A 164 16.12 -15.99 -2.04
C GLN A 164 14.97 -15.95 -3.06
N SER A 165 13.94 -15.14 -2.80
CA SER A 165 12.74 -14.99 -3.65
C SER A 165 12.28 -13.52 -3.72
N GLY A 166 13.20 -12.60 -4.05
CA GLY A 166 12.96 -11.15 -4.10
C GLY A 166 12.22 -10.66 -5.35
N GLN A 167 11.99 -11.56 -6.30
CA GLN A 167 11.20 -11.34 -7.51
C GLN A 167 9.91 -12.16 -7.41
N TYR A 168 8.85 -11.68 -8.05
CA TYR A 168 7.58 -12.40 -8.10
C TYR A 168 7.51 -13.21 -9.39
N TYR A 169 7.19 -14.50 -9.28
CA TYR A 169 7.40 -15.51 -10.33
C TYR A 169 6.10 -15.94 -11.04
N GLU A 170 4.95 -15.60 -10.46
CA GLU A 170 3.64 -16.14 -10.90
C GLU A 170 2.86 -15.16 -11.77
N SER A 171 3.05 -13.84 -11.60
CA SER A 171 2.46 -12.83 -12.49
C SER A 171 3.11 -11.44 -12.37
N GLY A 172 3.13 -10.67 -13.46
CA GLY A 172 3.63 -9.28 -13.44
C GLY A 172 2.69 -8.23 -12.82
N GLY A 173 1.46 -8.63 -12.48
CA GLY A 173 0.36 -7.74 -12.10
C GLY A 173 0.39 -7.26 -10.64
N TYR A 174 -0.39 -6.23 -10.35
CA TYR A 174 -0.70 -5.82 -8.98
C TYR A 174 -1.85 -6.67 -8.43
N ILE A 175 -1.71 -7.10 -7.18
CA ILE A 175 -2.80 -7.69 -6.40
C ILE A 175 -3.66 -6.54 -5.89
N ARG A 176 -4.94 -6.53 -6.25
CA ARG A 176 -5.95 -5.57 -5.79
C ARG A 176 -7.25 -6.29 -5.49
N SER A 177 -7.53 -6.48 -4.21
CA SER A 177 -8.68 -7.22 -3.71
C SER A 177 -9.73 -6.35 -3.02
N TYR A 178 -9.52 -5.03 -2.93
CA TYR A 178 -10.42 -4.10 -2.27
C TYR A 178 -10.61 -2.82 -3.10
N ASP A 179 -11.81 -2.27 -3.00
CA ASP A 179 -12.20 -0.99 -3.58
C ASP A 179 -12.76 -0.06 -2.52
N VAL A 180 -12.43 1.23 -2.65
CA VAL A 180 -13.03 2.29 -1.83
C VAL A 180 -14.42 2.59 -2.35
N ALA A 181 -15.46 2.33 -1.56
CA ALA A 181 -16.84 2.63 -1.89
C ALA A 181 -17.13 4.13 -1.72
N ALA A 182 -16.73 4.70 -0.57
CA ALA A 182 -16.95 6.12 -0.26
C ALA A 182 -15.94 6.63 0.79
N VAL A 183 -15.85 7.95 0.93
CA VAL A 183 -15.07 8.62 1.98
C VAL A 183 -15.99 9.50 2.80
N VAL A 184 -15.93 9.37 4.13
CA VAL A 184 -16.76 10.15 5.07
C VAL A 184 -16.28 11.60 5.11
N GLU A 185 -17.23 12.53 4.98
CA GLU A 185 -17.03 13.98 5.08
C GLU A 185 -17.47 14.50 6.45
N GLY A 186 -18.44 13.84 7.06
CA GLY A 186 -18.90 14.14 8.42
C GLY A 186 -20.05 13.25 8.85
N TRP A 187 -20.53 13.47 10.06
CA TRP A 187 -21.69 12.79 10.63
C TRP A 187 -22.56 13.79 11.38
N SER A 188 -23.87 13.73 11.18
CA SER A 188 -24.84 14.53 11.92
C SER A 188 -26.18 13.81 11.99
N ASP A 189 -26.87 13.89 13.12
CA ASP A 189 -28.24 13.39 13.30
C ASP A 189 -28.44 11.92 12.89
N GLY A 190 -27.45 11.06 13.15
CA GLY A 190 -27.51 9.63 12.79
C GLY A 190 -27.28 9.33 11.31
N VAL A 191 -26.70 10.28 10.56
CA VAL A 191 -26.44 10.16 9.13
C VAL A 191 -24.98 10.52 8.81
N LEU A 192 -24.30 9.65 8.07
CA LEU A 192 -23.01 9.93 7.46
C LEU A 192 -23.22 10.73 6.17
N HIS A 193 -22.43 11.80 6.02
CA HIS A 193 -22.26 12.50 4.75
C HIS A 193 -20.97 11.98 4.12
N CYS A 194 -21.05 11.49 2.89
CA CYS A 194 -19.96 10.79 2.23
C CYS A 194 -19.80 11.25 0.78
N THR A 195 -18.56 11.30 0.29
CA THR A 195 -18.28 11.39 -1.14
C THR A 195 -18.09 9.99 -1.74
N GLN A 196 -18.86 9.68 -2.78
CA GLN A 196 -18.81 8.41 -3.51
C GLN A 196 -17.48 8.25 -4.29
N ARG A 197 -17.02 6.99 -4.36
CA ARG A 197 -15.83 6.60 -5.14
C ARG A 197 -16.13 5.47 -6.13
N ASN A 198 -16.42 4.27 -5.64
CA ASN A 198 -16.78 3.11 -6.47
C ASN A 198 -18.21 2.68 -6.21
N ARG A 199 -18.80 1.93 -7.14
CA ARG A 199 -20.22 1.56 -7.06
C ARG A 199 -20.51 0.67 -5.85
N PHE A 200 -21.62 0.91 -5.15
CA PHE A 200 -22.16 0.02 -4.10
C PHE A 200 -23.67 0.18 -3.96
N PHE A 201 -24.31 -0.74 -3.24
CA PHE A 201 -25.77 -0.86 -3.17
C PHE A 201 -26.28 -0.85 -1.71
N PRO A 202 -27.54 -0.45 -1.47
CA PRO A 202 -28.22 -0.84 -0.24
C PRO A 202 -28.21 -2.37 -0.09
N GLY A 203 -27.93 -2.87 1.11
CA GLY A 203 -27.74 -4.28 1.42
C GLY A 203 -26.29 -4.76 1.33
N ASP A 204 -25.38 -4.00 0.69
CA ASP A 204 -23.95 -4.33 0.72
C ASP A 204 -23.41 -4.23 2.15
N THR A 205 -22.39 -5.04 2.45
CA THR A 205 -21.59 -4.90 3.66
C THR A 205 -20.22 -4.31 3.30
N LEU A 206 -19.95 -3.12 3.83
CA LEU A 206 -18.67 -2.43 3.71
C LEU A 206 -17.80 -2.68 4.95
N GLU A 207 -16.55 -2.28 4.89
CA GLU A 207 -15.66 -2.11 6.03
C GLU A 207 -15.41 -0.63 6.29
N ILE A 208 -15.54 -0.23 7.54
CA ILE A 208 -15.08 1.07 8.06
C ILE A 208 -13.59 0.94 8.38
N LEU A 209 -12.76 1.72 7.70
CA LEU A 209 -11.35 1.91 8.02
C LEU A 209 -11.18 3.25 8.73
N SER A 210 -11.01 3.20 10.05
CA SER A 210 -10.78 4.37 10.91
C SER A 210 -9.33 4.40 11.43
N PRO A 211 -8.76 5.59 11.67
CA PRO A 211 -7.41 5.72 12.22
C PRO A 211 -7.29 5.06 13.61
N GLY A 212 -6.24 4.28 13.84
CA GLY A 212 -5.93 3.69 15.14
C GLY A 212 -6.78 2.47 15.54
N GLU A 213 -7.78 2.11 14.74
CA GLU A 213 -8.77 1.09 15.10
C GLU A 213 -8.80 -0.07 14.11
N PRO A 214 -9.12 -1.30 14.57
CA PRO A 214 -9.40 -2.41 13.67
C PRO A 214 -10.58 -2.10 12.75
N PRO A 215 -10.58 -2.56 11.48
CA PRO A 215 -11.71 -2.37 10.59
C PRO A 215 -12.99 -3.00 11.13
N VAL A 216 -14.11 -2.29 10.98
CA VAL A 216 -15.43 -2.74 11.46
C VAL A 216 -16.37 -2.99 10.29
N SER A 217 -17.13 -4.09 10.33
CA SER A 217 -18.15 -4.40 9.35
C SER A 217 -19.31 -3.40 9.42
N PHE A 218 -19.74 -2.89 8.28
CA PHE A 218 -20.76 -1.85 8.15
C PHE A 218 -21.82 -2.23 7.10
N PRO A 219 -22.98 -2.75 7.53
CA PRO A 219 -24.09 -3.03 6.64
C PRO A 219 -24.75 -1.73 6.16
N VAL A 220 -24.85 -1.53 4.85
CA VAL A 220 -25.44 -0.33 4.25
C VAL A 220 -26.95 -0.52 4.15
N ALA A 221 -27.71 -0.05 5.14
CA ALA A 221 -29.17 -0.22 5.16
C ALA A 221 -29.87 0.55 4.03
N ALA A 222 -29.44 1.79 3.78
CA ALA A 222 -29.99 2.65 2.75
C ALA A 222 -28.92 3.64 2.24
N ILE A 223 -29.13 4.15 1.05
CA ILE A 223 -28.33 5.23 0.46
C ILE A 223 -29.32 6.31 0.03
N LEU A 224 -29.01 7.56 0.39
CA LEU A 224 -29.78 8.74 0.04
C LEU A 224 -28.88 9.70 -0.76
N ASP A 225 -29.46 10.48 -1.66
CA ASP A 225 -28.75 11.60 -2.29
C ASP A 225 -28.63 12.80 -1.33
N GLU A 226 -28.03 13.89 -1.82
CA GLU A 226 -27.89 15.16 -1.06
C GLU A 226 -29.24 15.76 -0.64
N ASN A 227 -30.30 15.52 -1.41
CA ASN A 227 -31.67 16.00 -1.15
C ASN A 227 -32.46 15.06 -0.22
N GLY A 228 -31.88 13.94 0.20
CA GLY A 228 -32.54 12.94 1.04
C GLY A 228 -33.45 11.97 0.27
N GLN A 229 -33.34 11.90 -1.06
CA GLN A 229 -34.07 10.92 -1.87
C GLN A 229 -33.35 9.56 -1.87
N PRO A 230 -34.06 8.44 -1.68
CA PRO A 230 -33.46 7.11 -1.77
C PRO A 230 -32.82 6.81 -3.13
N LEU A 231 -31.66 6.14 -3.08
CA LEU A 231 -30.93 5.68 -4.25
C LEU A 231 -30.85 4.15 -4.27
N GLU A 232 -31.09 3.55 -5.43
CA GLU A 232 -30.97 2.10 -5.64
C GLU A 232 -29.52 1.59 -5.65
N SER A 233 -28.51 2.45 -5.52
CA SER A 233 -27.56 2.68 -6.63
C SER A 233 -26.57 3.82 -6.39
N ALA A 234 -25.56 3.71 -5.51
CA ALA A 234 -24.44 4.66 -5.51
C ALA A 234 -23.50 4.37 -6.69
N LYS A 235 -23.65 5.07 -7.83
CA LYS A 235 -22.92 4.74 -9.08
C LYS A 235 -22.22 5.91 -9.77
N HIS A 236 -22.34 7.12 -9.22
CA HIS A 236 -21.76 8.33 -9.81
C HIS A 236 -20.51 8.77 -9.03
N PRO A 237 -19.30 8.66 -9.62
CA PRO A 237 -18.06 9.18 -9.05
C PRO A 237 -18.23 10.61 -8.51
N MET A 238 -17.72 10.86 -7.31
CA MET A 238 -17.77 12.17 -6.63
C MET A 238 -19.17 12.63 -6.18
N GLN A 239 -20.21 11.82 -6.32
CA GLN A 239 -21.54 12.17 -5.81
C GLN A 239 -21.53 12.23 -4.27
N HIS A 240 -22.13 13.28 -3.71
CA HIS A 240 -22.40 13.35 -2.27
C HIS A 240 -23.58 12.45 -1.91
N LEU A 241 -23.39 11.63 -0.89
CA LEU A 241 -24.34 10.62 -0.44
C LEU A 241 -24.58 10.77 1.06
N ARG A 242 -25.77 10.35 1.48
CA ARG A 242 -26.17 10.26 2.88
C ARG A 242 -26.46 8.81 3.22
N ILE A 243 -25.82 8.29 4.27
CA ILE A 243 -25.96 6.89 4.69
C ILE A 243 -26.35 6.85 6.18
N PRO A 244 -27.48 6.23 6.57
CA PRO A 244 -27.83 6.08 7.98
C PRO A 244 -26.73 5.34 8.76
N CYS A 245 -26.31 5.89 9.90
CA CYS A 245 -25.30 5.30 10.77
C CYS A 245 -25.51 5.77 12.22
N ALA A 246 -25.64 4.83 13.15
CA ALA A 246 -25.94 5.14 14.55
C ALA A 246 -24.78 5.86 15.28
N GLY A 247 -23.53 5.55 14.91
CA GLY A 247 -22.34 6.10 15.55
C GLY A 247 -21.66 7.18 14.71
N PRO A 248 -21.07 8.21 15.35
CA PRO A 248 -20.25 9.18 14.64
C PRO A 248 -19.01 8.51 14.05
N LEU A 249 -18.64 8.90 12.83
CA LEU A 249 -17.36 8.54 12.21
C LEU A 249 -16.55 9.80 11.93
N LEU A 250 -15.23 9.70 12.06
CA LEU A 250 -14.31 10.80 11.78
C LEU A 250 -14.34 11.17 10.29
N GLN A 251 -14.23 12.47 10.00
CA GLN A 251 -13.99 12.94 8.64
C GLN A 251 -12.71 12.30 8.07
N GLY A 252 -12.77 11.86 6.82
CA GLY A 252 -11.70 11.13 6.15
C GLY A 252 -11.74 9.61 6.38
N THR A 253 -12.64 9.10 7.22
CA THR A 253 -12.88 7.65 7.36
C THR A 253 -13.22 7.04 6.00
N ILE A 254 -12.62 5.90 5.70
CA ILE A 254 -12.77 5.23 4.41
C ILE A 254 -13.78 4.09 4.55
N LEU A 255 -14.80 4.08 3.69
CA LEU A 255 -15.69 2.94 3.51
C LEU A 255 -15.21 2.15 2.31
N ARG A 256 -14.83 0.89 2.52
CA ARG A 256 -14.30 0.02 1.46
C ARG A 256 -15.01 -1.33 1.43
N ARG A 257 -14.77 -2.12 0.40
CA ARG A 257 -15.26 -3.51 0.32
C ARG A 257 -14.27 -4.38 -0.42
N LYS A 258 -14.38 -5.68 -0.21
CA LYS A 258 -13.70 -6.66 -1.03
C LYS A 258 -14.26 -6.59 -2.47
N GLY A 259 -13.38 -6.43 -3.44
CA GLY A 259 -13.69 -6.37 -4.88
C GLY A 259 -13.80 -7.75 -5.51
#